data_AF-A0A1W5YXL8-F1
#
_entry.id   AF-A0A1W5YXL8-F1
#
_cell.length_a   1.000
_cell.length_b   1.000
_cell.length_c   1.000
_cell.angle_alpha   90.00
_cell.angle_beta   90.00
_cell.angle_gamma   90.00
#
_symmetry.space_group_name_H-M   'P 1'
#
loop_
_entity.id
_entity.type
_entity.pdbx_description
1 polymer ?
#
loop_
_entity_poly.entity_id
_entity_poly.type
_entity_poly.pdbx_seq_one_letter_code
_entity_poly.pdbx_strand_id
1 'polypeptide(L)'
;MLACHTPFHTNVLVVGPTRTADDRAFLEGYAVDVAEQTGTVTTFALHNDYRVTDFDALYVVGTATTLRDANSLVIIAEALAAGMPVYDSASPQEAGHCVCGLAQSVQPLRDERGDIQCFECSGLTMGCAHCGEWADMEELEIVKRGSTFSPVHSTCIAEARREHPRSKIVTV
;
A
#
# COMPACT_ATOMS: atom_id res chain seq x y z
N MET A 1 7.87 25.21 -11.73
CA MET A 1 6.50 25.17 -11.18
C MET A 1 6.45 23.95 -10.28
N LEU A 2 5.96 24.10 -9.06
CA LEU A 2 5.98 23.05 -8.04
C LEU A 2 5.15 21.86 -8.53
N ALA A 3 5.80 20.72 -8.78
CA ALA A 3 5.10 19.45 -8.87
C ALA A 3 4.28 19.32 -7.58
N CYS A 4 2.95 19.23 -7.70
CA CYS A 4 2.08 18.88 -6.58
C CYS A 4 2.72 17.71 -5.85
N HIS A 5 3.29 17.97 -4.67
CA HIS A 5 3.78 16.92 -3.80
C HIS A 5 2.56 16.10 -3.41
N THR A 6 2.35 14.97 -4.08
CA THR A 6 1.50 13.92 -3.54
C THR A 6 2.05 13.64 -2.14
N PRO A 7 1.25 13.78 -1.07
CA PRO A 7 1.75 13.55 0.28
C PRO A 7 2.28 12.12 0.35
N PHE A 8 3.53 11.99 0.76
CA PHE A 8 4.13 10.69 1.05
C PHE A 8 3.42 10.14 2.30
N HIS A 9 2.81 8.97 2.16
CA HIS A 9 2.10 8.29 3.24
C HIS A 9 3.05 7.31 3.91
N THR A 10 3.01 7.21 5.23
CA THR A 10 3.87 6.30 6.00
C THR A 10 3.11 5.05 6.43
N ASN A 11 1.80 5.20 6.71
CA ASN A 11 0.92 4.14 7.13
C ASN A 11 -0.44 4.28 6.44
N VAL A 12 -0.87 3.26 5.70
CA VAL A 12 -2.08 3.31 4.87
C VAL A 12 -3.02 2.14 5.16
N LEU A 13 -4.31 2.40 5.00
CA LEU A 13 -5.36 1.39 5.15
C LEU A 13 -5.89 0.98 3.77
N VAL A 14 -6.13 -0.31 3.57
CA VAL A 14 -6.69 -0.88 2.34
C VAL A 14 -8.04 -1.51 2.67
N VAL A 15 -9.07 -1.13 1.91
CA VAL A 15 -10.43 -1.65 2.03
C VAL A 15 -10.93 -2.21 0.71
N GLY A 16 -11.82 -3.18 0.79
CA GLY A 16 -12.38 -3.86 -0.37
C GLY A 16 -13.35 -4.96 0.05
N PRO A 17 -13.86 -5.76 -0.89
CA PRO A 17 -14.73 -6.88 -0.56
C PRO A 17 -14.09 -7.83 0.48
N THR A 18 -14.87 -8.26 1.49
CA THR A 18 -14.40 -9.18 2.56
C THR A 18 -15.33 -10.37 2.79
N ARG A 19 -16.37 -10.53 1.96
CA ARG A 19 -17.49 -11.45 2.19
C ARG A 19 -17.10 -12.92 2.01
N THR A 20 -16.33 -13.22 0.97
CA THR A 20 -15.88 -14.59 0.65
C THR A 20 -14.40 -14.77 0.91
N ALA A 21 -13.91 -16.02 0.88
CA ALA A 21 -12.48 -16.28 0.99
C ALA A 21 -11.70 -15.68 -0.19
N ASP A 22 -12.27 -15.75 -1.40
CA ASP A 22 -11.66 -15.16 -2.61
C ASP A 22 -11.60 -13.64 -2.52
N ASP A 23 -12.66 -13.00 -2.00
CA ASP A 23 -12.67 -11.56 -1.74
C ASP A 23 -11.52 -11.14 -0.81
N ARG A 24 -11.33 -11.91 0.28
CA ARG A 24 -10.26 -11.64 1.26
C ARG A 24 -8.87 -11.88 0.68
N ALA A 25 -8.70 -12.93 -0.12
CA ALA A 25 -7.43 -13.21 -0.80
C ALA A 25 -7.10 -12.12 -1.83
N PHE A 26 -8.10 -11.63 -2.55
CA PHE A 26 -7.94 -10.52 -3.49
C PHE A 26 -7.59 -9.21 -2.78
N LEU A 27 -8.30 -8.88 -1.69
CA LEU A 27 -7.97 -7.73 -0.85
C LEU A 27 -6.55 -7.82 -0.28
N GLU A 28 -6.15 -8.99 0.20
CA GLU A 28 -4.80 -9.22 0.71
C GLU A 28 -3.75 -9.02 -0.39
N GLY A 29 -3.95 -9.59 -1.59
CA GLY A 29 -3.05 -9.41 -2.72
C GLY A 29 -2.92 -7.95 -3.16
N TYR A 30 -4.03 -7.23 -3.21
CA TYR A 30 -3.99 -5.79 -3.53
C TYR A 30 -3.25 -4.98 -2.44
N ALA A 31 -3.34 -5.37 -1.17
CA ALA A 31 -2.57 -4.73 -0.12
C ALA A 31 -1.07 -5.03 -0.19
N VAL A 32 -0.67 -6.18 -0.74
CA VAL A 32 0.73 -6.44 -1.11
C VAL A 32 1.16 -5.50 -2.23
N ASP A 33 0.36 -5.39 -3.30
CA ASP A 33 0.65 -4.46 -4.42
C ASP A 33 0.80 -3.01 -3.92
N VAL A 34 -0.05 -2.56 -2.98
CA VAL A 34 0.06 -1.23 -2.37
C VAL A 34 1.39 -1.11 -1.63
N ALA A 35 1.75 -2.07 -0.78
CA ALA A 35 3.01 -2.02 -0.03
C ALA A 35 4.23 -2.02 -0.96
N GLU A 36 4.22 -2.81 -2.03
CA GLU A 36 5.32 -2.90 -3.00
C GLU A 36 5.44 -1.65 -3.88
N GLN A 37 4.32 -1.15 -4.42
CA GLN A 37 4.34 -0.04 -5.38
C GLN A 37 4.50 1.33 -4.72
N THR A 38 4.04 1.47 -3.48
CA THR A 38 4.09 2.74 -2.73
C THR A 38 5.21 2.76 -1.69
N GLY A 39 5.71 1.59 -1.27
CA GLY A 39 6.71 1.47 -0.21
C GLY A 39 6.20 1.92 1.16
N THR A 40 4.90 1.78 1.41
CA THR A 40 4.25 2.23 2.64
C THR A 40 3.85 1.05 3.52
N VAL A 41 3.85 1.26 4.83
CA VAL A 41 3.29 0.27 5.75
C VAL A 41 1.80 0.17 5.47
N THR A 42 1.35 -1.00 5.06
CA THR A 42 0.02 -1.20 4.52
C THR A 42 -0.76 -2.18 5.38
N THR A 43 -1.92 -1.77 5.88
CA THR A 43 -2.84 -2.67 6.59
C THR A 43 -4.09 -2.89 5.74
N PHE A 44 -4.55 -4.13 5.56
CA PHE A 44 -5.88 -4.39 4.98
C PHE A 44 -6.93 -4.65 6.05
N ALA A 45 -8.14 -4.14 5.81
CA ALA A 45 -9.24 -4.19 6.76
C ALA A 45 -10.14 -5.42 6.53
N LEU A 46 -10.30 -6.27 7.56
CA LEU A 46 -11.25 -7.40 7.54
C LEU A 46 -12.53 -7.15 8.33
N HIS A 47 -12.57 -6.06 9.09
CA HIS A 47 -13.63 -5.61 9.99
C HIS A 47 -13.61 -4.06 10.04
N ASN A 48 -14.48 -3.42 10.81
CA ASN A 48 -14.70 -1.96 10.81
C ASN A 48 -14.33 -1.25 12.13
N ASP A 49 -13.55 -1.87 13.01
CA ASP A 49 -13.07 -1.25 14.26
C ASP A 49 -11.76 -0.46 14.09
N TYR A 50 -11.28 -0.30 12.85
CA TYR A 50 -10.10 0.49 12.53
C TYR A 50 -10.39 1.97 12.75
N ARG A 51 -9.51 2.65 13.49
CA ARG A 51 -9.57 4.10 13.62
C ARG A 51 -8.92 4.71 12.38
N VAL A 52 -9.73 5.21 11.45
CA VAL A 52 -9.25 5.79 10.19
C VAL A 52 -8.21 6.91 10.37
N THR A 53 -8.26 7.63 11.51
CA THR A 53 -7.31 8.70 11.85
C THR A 53 -5.91 8.21 12.21
N ASP A 54 -5.72 6.90 12.38
CA ASP A 54 -4.40 6.31 12.65
C ASP A 54 -3.62 6.04 11.34
N PHE A 55 -4.22 6.35 10.18
CA PHE A 55 -3.67 6.16 8.85
C PHE A 55 -3.60 7.48 8.10
N ASP A 56 -2.63 7.58 7.17
CA ASP A 56 -2.40 8.78 6.36
C ASP A 56 -3.31 8.82 5.12
N ALA A 57 -3.71 7.65 4.62
CA ALA A 57 -4.60 7.49 3.47
C ALA A 57 -5.36 6.16 3.47
N LEU A 58 -6.43 6.12 2.67
CA LEU A 58 -7.22 4.93 2.37
C LEU A 58 -7.09 4.55 0.90
N TYR A 59 -6.74 3.30 0.63
CA TYR A 59 -6.80 2.68 -0.70
C TYR A 59 -8.02 1.78 -0.79
N VAL A 60 -8.79 1.92 -1.87
CA VAL A 60 -10.05 1.20 -2.09
C VAL A 60 -9.89 0.30 -3.30
N VAL A 61 -10.09 -1.01 -3.09
CA VAL A 61 -10.12 -1.99 -4.19
C VAL A 61 -11.53 -2.51 -4.41
N GLY A 62 -11.95 -2.52 -5.68
CA GLY A 62 -13.28 -2.95 -6.10
C GLY A 62 -14.03 -1.85 -6.83
N THR A 63 -15.28 -2.14 -7.18
CA THR A 63 -16.17 -1.22 -7.87
C THR A 63 -17.37 -0.92 -7.00
N ALA A 64 -18.16 0.10 -7.36
CA ALA A 64 -19.44 0.37 -6.72
C ALA A 64 -20.39 -0.85 -6.69
N THR A 65 -20.21 -1.83 -7.59
CA THR A 65 -21.02 -3.05 -7.59
C THR A 65 -20.47 -4.16 -6.70
N THR A 66 -19.15 -4.20 -6.43
CA THR A 66 -18.51 -5.21 -5.58
C THR A 66 -18.31 -4.75 -4.13
N LEU A 67 -18.16 -3.44 -3.88
CA LEU A 67 -18.15 -2.81 -2.55
C LEU A 67 -19.57 -2.72 -1.96
N ARG A 68 -20.13 -3.89 -1.62
CA ARG A 68 -21.43 -4.00 -0.92
C ARG A 68 -21.32 -4.44 0.53
N ASP A 69 -20.09 -4.67 0.97
CA ASP A 69 -19.78 -5.00 2.35
C ASP A 69 -19.97 -3.76 3.25
N ALA A 70 -20.77 -3.91 4.30
CA ALA A 70 -21.08 -2.82 5.21
C ALA A 70 -19.81 -2.32 5.95
N ASN A 71 -18.83 -3.20 6.22
CA ASN A 71 -17.64 -2.81 6.95
C ASN A 71 -16.79 -1.81 6.15
N SER A 72 -16.49 -2.12 4.89
CA SER A 72 -15.73 -1.24 4.00
C SER A 72 -16.44 0.08 3.77
N LEU A 73 -17.76 0.05 3.56
CA LEU A 73 -18.55 1.27 3.36
C LEU A 73 -18.50 2.20 4.59
N VAL A 74 -18.52 1.64 5.81
CA VAL A 74 -18.37 2.43 7.04
C VAL A 74 -16.99 3.08 7.10
N ILE A 75 -15.91 2.32 6.86
CA ILE A 75 -14.54 2.86 6.88
C ILE A 75 -14.36 3.96 5.83
N ILE A 76 -14.87 3.75 4.61
CA ILE A 76 -14.81 4.77 3.54
C ILE A 76 -15.56 6.04 3.97
N ALA A 77 -16.75 5.90 4.57
CA ALA A 77 -17.51 7.05 5.04
C ALA A 77 -16.80 7.81 6.16
N GLU A 78 -16.18 7.10 7.11
CA GLU A 78 -15.39 7.69 8.19
C GLU A 78 -14.15 8.42 7.66
N ALA A 79 -13.44 7.81 6.71
CA ALA A 79 -12.28 8.41 6.05
C ALA A 79 -12.62 9.75 5.37
N LEU A 80 -13.70 9.74 4.57
CA LEU A 80 -14.19 10.94 3.90
C LEU A 80 -14.62 12.02 4.90
N ALA A 81 -15.30 11.64 5.99
CA ALA A 81 -15.72 12.56 7.04
C ALA A 81 -14.54 13.17 7.80
N ALA A 82 -13.45 12.42 7.96
CA ALA A 82 -12.21 12.89 8.58
C ALA A 82 -11.34 13.74 7.63
N GLY A 83 -11.70 13.86 6.36
CA GLY A 83 -10.88 14.54 5.35
C GLY A 83 -9.61 13.78 4.97
N MET A 84 -9.56 12.47 5.25
CA MET A 84 -8.43 11.62 4.87
C MET A 84 -8.43 11.41 3.35
N PRO A 85 -7.26 11.47 2.67
CA PRO A 85 -7.15 11.09 1.28
C PRO A 85 -7.68 9.67 1.02
N VAL A 86 -8.53 9.53 0.01
CA VAL A 86 -9.08 8.24 -0.45
C VAL A 86 -8.72 8.05 -1.91
N TYR A 87 -8.09 6.92 -2.22
CA TYR A 87 -7.64 6.56 -3.56
C TYR A 87 -8.34 5.28 -4.02
N ASP A 88 -9.02 5.35 -5.16
CA ASP A 88 -9.57 4.17 -5.81
C ASP A 88 -8.46 3.44 -6.60
N SER A 89 -8.58 2.11 -6.70
CA SER A 89 -7.70 1.31 -7.55
C SER A 89 -7.74 1.80 -9.00
N ALA A 90 -6.58 1.86 -9.64
CA ALA A 90 -6.49 2.28 -11.03
C ALA A 90 -7.37 1.41 -11.94
N SER A 91 -8.12 2.05 -12.83
CA SER A 91 -8.82 1.34 -13.90
C SER A 91 -7.83 0.65 -14.84
N PRO A 92 -8.26 -0.39 -15.59
CA PRO A 92 -7.40 -1.05 -16.57
C PRO A 92 -6.78 -0.10 -17.62
N GLN A 93 -7.40 1.05 -17.87
CA GLN A 93 -6.90 2.08 -18.77
C GLN A 93 -5.85 3.00 -18.13
N GLU A 94 -5.87 3.11 -16.80
CA GLU A 94 -4.93 3.93 -16.02
C GLU A 94 -3.69 3.13 -15.63
N ALA A 95 -3.85 1.82 -15.40
CA ALA A 95 -2.76 0.89 -15.14
C ALA A 95 -1.79 0.80 -16.33
N GLY A 96 -0.52 0.55 -16.04
CA GLY A 96 0.49 0.46 -17.07
C GLY A 96 1.87 0.15 -16.51
N HIS A 97 2.90 0.56 -17.22
CA HIS A 97 4.28 0.36 -16.80
C HIS A 97 4.98 1.71 -16.68
N CYS A 98 5.77 1.86 -15.62
CA CYS A 98 6.74 2.94 -15.51
C CYS A 98 7.75 2.85 -16.66
N VAL A 99 8.41 3.95 -16.99
CA VAL A 99 9.55 3.99 -17.92
C VAL A 99 10.69 3.02 -17.53
N CYS A 100 10.83 2.69 -16.25
CA CYS A 100 11.78 1.68 -15.78
C CYS A 100 11.31 0.23 -15.99
N GLY A 101 10.09 0.01 -16.50
CA GLY A 101 9.50 -1.30 -16.75
C GLY A 101 8.67 -1.87 -15.60
N LEU A 102 8.63 -1.22 -14.43
CA LEU A 102 7.83 -1.69 -13.29
C LEU A 102 6.34 -1.49 -13.56
N ALA A 103 5.54 -2.54 -13.37
CA ALA A 103 4.08 -2.47 -13.48
C ALA A 103 3.49 -1.57 -12.38
N GLN A 104 2.47 -0.78 -12.72
CA GLN A 104 1.79 0.15 -11.84
C GLN A 104 0.28 -0.06 -11.97
N SER A 105 -0.35 -0.50 -10.88
CA SER A 105 -1.78 -0.85 -10.81
C SER A 105 -2.50 -0.23 -9.60
N VAL A 106 -1.77 0.29 -8.62
CA VAL A 106 -2.35 0.89 -7.41
C VAL A 106 -2.72 2.34 -7.65
N GLN A 107 -1.73 3.17 -7.95
CA GLN A 107 -1.90 4.60 -8.21
C GLN A 107 -0.77 5.08 -9.14
N PRO A 108 -0.89 4.83 -10.45
CA PRO A 108 0.14 5.23 -11.42
C PRO A 108 0.33 6.75 -11.39
N LEU A 109 1.50 7.20 -10.97
CA LEU A 109 1.86 8.61 -11.04
C LEU A 109 2.13 8.97 -12.49
N ARG A 110 1.88 10.22 -12.88
CA ARG A 110 2.20 10.70 -14.22
C ARG A 110 3.05 11.94 -14.16
N ASP A 111 4.05 12.00 -15.04
CA ASP A 111 4.88 13.19 -15.18
C ASP A 111 4.21 14.26 -16.05
N GLU A 112 4.91 15.37 -16.29
CA GLU A 112 4.43 16.48 -17.12
C GLU A 112 4.14 16.09 -18.58
N ARG A 113 4.65 14.95 -19.05
CA ARG A 113 4.45 14.40 -20.40
C ARG A 113 3.31 13.40 -20.44
N GLY A 114 2.77 13.03 -19.28
CA GLY A 114 1.73 12.01 -19.13
C GLY A 114 2.29 10.59 -19.06
N ASP A 115 3.61 10.42 -19.00
CA ASP A 115 4.26 9.12 -18.86
C ASP A 115 4.03 8.58 -17.45
N ILE A 116 3.77 7.28 -17.33
CA ILE A 116 3.59 6.63 -16.04
C ILE A 116 4.94 6.55 -15.31
N GLN A 117 4.94 6.90 -14.04
CA GLN A 117 6.08 6.80 -13.15
C GLN A 117 5.73 5.95 -11.92
N CYS A 118 6.66 5.09 -11.51
CA CYS A 118 6.62 4.49 -10.19
C CYS A 118 7.06 5.51 -9.13
N PHE A 119 6.77 5.20 -7.86
CA PHE A 119 7.16 6.06 -6.73
C PHE A 119 8.66 6.39 -6.75
N GLU A 120 9.52 5.40 -6.98
CA GLU A 120 10.96 5.59 -7.06
C GLU A 120 11.37 6.56 -8.19
N CYS A 121 10.89 6.34 -9.43
CA CYS A 121 11.19 7.21 -10.57
C CYS A 121 10.60 8.62 -10.42
N SER A 122 9.53 8.77 -9.64
CA SER A 122 8.95 10.07 -9.29
C SER A 122 9.71 10.80 -8.17
N GLY A 123 10.77 10.17 -7.62
CA GLY A 123 11.54 10.70 -6.50
C GLY A 123 10.83 10.59 -5.14
N LEU A 124 9.71 9.88 -5.07
CA LEU A 124 9.02 9.53 -3.84
C LEU A 124 9.67 8.25 -3.31
N THR A 125 10.69 8.42 -2.47
CA THR A 125 11.54 7.31 -2.03
C THR A 125 10.86 6.51 -0.92
N MET A 126 10.78 5.21 -1.17
CA MET A 126 10.29 4.20 -0.24
C MET A 126 11.32 4.01 0.88
N GLY A 127 10.86 3.91 2.13
CA GLY A 127 11.72 3.72 3.29
C GLY A 127 11.53 2.34 3.91
N CYS A 128 12.62 1.76 4.39
CA CYS A 128 12.56 0.56 5.22
C CYS A 128 11.82 0.87 6.53
N ALA A 129 10.72 0.16 6.79
CA ALA A 129 9.91 0.34 7.99
C ALA A 129 10.66 0.01 9.31
N HIS A 130 11.83 -0.63 9.22
CA HIS A 130 12.67 -0.93 10.38
C HIS A 130 13.71 0.15 10.68
N CYS A 131 14.61 0.45 9.73
CA CYS A 131 15.70 1.41 9.94
C CYS A 131 15.36 2.84 9.52
N GLY A 132 14.28 3.05 8.77
CA GLY A 132 13.88 4.36 8.23
C GLY A 132 14.75 4.85 7.06
N GLU A 133 15.76 4.07 6.66
CA GLU A 133 16.62 4.40 5.52
C GLU A 133 15.92 4.12 4.20
N TRP A 134 16.35 4.84 3.16
CA TRP A 134 15.79 4.74 1.82
C TRP A 134 16.19 3.43 1.14
N ALA A 135 15.34 2.96 0.23
CA ALA A 135 15.58 1.78 -0.59
C ALA A 135 16.59 1.98 -1.73
N ASP A 136 17.37 3.08 -1.73
CA ASP A 136 18.22 3.47 -2.85
C ASP A 136 19.44 2.55 -3.06
N MET A 137 19.77 1.73 -2.06
CA MET A 137 20.90 0.78 -2.11
C MET A 137 20.50 -0.69 -2.05
N GLU A 138 19.33 -1.04 -1.53
CA GLU A 138 18.91 -2.43 -1.28
C GLU A 138 17.43 -2.65 -1.59
N GLU A 139 17.12 -3.80 -2.19
CA GLU A 139 15.74 -4.23 -2.45
C GLU A 139 14.97 -4.41 -1.13
N LEU A 140 13.76 -3.85 -1.08
CA LEU A 140 12.83 -4.01 0.02
C LEU A 140 12.05 -5.33 -0.15
N GLU A 141 12.01 -6.13 0.90
CA GLU A 141 11.13 -7.29 1.01
C GLU A 141 9.90 -6.92 1.83
N ILE A 142 8.73 -7.47 1.47
CA ILE A 142 7.49 -7.25 2.21
C ILE A 142 7.38 -8.26 3.35
N VAL A 143 7.46 -7.77 4.59
CA VAL A 143 7.23 -8.57 5.80
C VAL A 143 5.76 -8.55 6.18
N LYS A 144 5.13 -9.73 6.31
CA LYS A 144 3.73 -9.89 6.74
C LYS A 144 3.62 -10.13 8.25
N ARG A 145 2.78 -9.34 8.91
CA ARG A 145 2.33 -9.58 10.30
C ARG A 145 0.82 -9.35 10.42
N GLY A 146 0.07 -10.44 10.59
CA GLY A 146 -1.40 -10.35 10.64
C GLY A 146 -1.93 -9.83 9.31
N SER A 147 -2.66 -8.70 9.35
CA SER A 147 -3.16 -8.00 8.16
C SER A 147 -2.29 -6.81 7.73
N THR A 148 -1.06 -6.71 8.25
CA THR A 148 -0.14 -5.60 7.93
C THR A 148 1.07 -6.12 7.16
N PHE A 149 1.46 -5.34 6.16
CA PHE A 149 2.60 -5.52 5.30
C PHE A 149 3.57 -4.37 5.53
N SER A 150 4.83 -4.69 5.80
CA SER A 150 5.87 -3.71 6.07
C SER A 150 7.02 -3.91 5.09
N PRO A 151 7.36 -2.91 4.25
CA PRO A 151 8.55 -2.97 3.41
C PRO A 151 9.79 -2.84 4.28
N VAL A 152 10.72 -3.79 4.17
CA VAL A 152 11.93 -3.84 5.01
C VAL A 152 13.13 -4.31 4.18
N HIS A 153 14.30 -3.71 4.38
CA HIS A 153 15.53 -4.18 3.72
C HIS A 153 15.83 -5.64 4.09
N SER A 154 16.28 -6.42 3.11
CA SER A 154 16.71 -7.81 3.29
C SER A 154 17.76 -7.97 4.41
N THR A 155 18.67 -7.00 4.56
CA THR A 155 19.69 -6.95 5.62
C THR A 155 19.09 -6.77 7.02
N CYS A 156 18.12 -5.87 7.16
CA CYS A 156 17.37 -5.65 8.41
C CYS A 156 16.58 -6.92 8.80
N ILE A 157 16.02 -7.64 7.83
CA ILE A 157 15.35 -8.93 8.05
C ILE A 157 16.36 -9.98 8.54
N ALA A 158 17.54 -10.05 7.91
CA ALA A 158 18.59 -10.99 8.29
C ALA A 158 19.10 -10.73 9.71
N GLU A 159 19.25 -9.46 10.10
CA GLU A 159 19.59 -9.06 11.47
C GLU A 159 18.51 -9.47 12.47
N ALA A 160 17.25 -9.12 12.21
CA ALA A 160 16.13 -9.51 13.07
C ALA A 160 16.02 -11.03 13.25
N ARG A 161 16.29 -11.82 12.20
CA ARG A 161 16.34 -13.30 12.28
C ARG A 161 17.47 -13.80 13.19
N ARG A 162 18.63 -13.12 13.22
CA ARG A 162 19.75 -13.47 14.10
C ARG A 162 19.47 -13.11 15.56
N GLU A 163 18.91 -11.92 15.81
CA GLU A 163 18.63 -11.43 17.16
C GLU A 163 17.41 -12.11 17.80
N HIS A 164 16.44 -12.49 16.98
CA HIS A 164 15.19 -13.09 17.42
C HIS A 164 14.90 -14.41 16.70
N PRO A 165 15.70 -15.47 16.93
CA PRO A 165 15.61 -16.74 16.19
C PRO A 165 14.29 -17.51 16.44
N ARG A 166 13.51 -17.12 17.46
CA ARG A 166 12.20 -17.69 17.75
C ARG A 166 11.04 -16.92 17.11
N SER A 167 11.30 -15.74 16.55
CA SER A 167 10.29 -14.93 15.87
C SER A 167 10.05 -15.50 14.48
N LYS A 168 8.78 -15.77 14.16
CA LYS A 168 8.37 -16.19 12.82
C LYS A 168 8.24 -14.97 11.92
N ILE A 169 9.31 -14.60 11.22
CA ILE A 169 9.31 -13.54 10.21
C ILE A 169 8.87 -14.15 8.88
N VAL A 170 7.73 -13.71 8.37
CA VAL A 170 7.14 -14.15 7.09
C VAL A 170 7.37 -13.03 6.08
N THR A 171 8.05 -13.35 4.99
CA THR A 171 8.15 -12.48 3.80
C THR A 171 7.18 -13.00 2.73
N VAL A 172 6.61 -12.10 1.95
CA VAL A 172 5.66 -12.40 0.86
C VAL A 172 6.41 -12.56 -0.46
#